data_AF-L1JY02-F1
#
_entry.id   AF-L1JY02-F1
#
_cell.length_a   1.000
_cell.length_b   1.000
_cell.length_c   1.000
_cell.angle_alpha   90.00
_cell.angle_beta   90.00
_cell.angle_gamma   90.00
#
_symmetry.space_group_name_H-M   'P 1'
#
loop_
_entity.id
_entity.type
_entity.pdbx_description
1 polymer ?
#
loop_
_entity_poly.entity_id
_entity_poly.type
_entity_poly.pdbx_seq_one_letter_code
_entity_poly.pdbx_strand_id
1 'polypeptide(L)'
;MVHAMDPNRPARNQIHEKEEDAMMTDWHMERELSFAMSLHHRLGGNSMARMLQSEELCNLVCKMAKTPVLCVIGGKDHQSNDSISAVECYEPDSQRWFKLPPMPFPRRGLAAAALDDRVYIVGGQYCGQYTPPSGTAPIFCRYHPNAMVQSFSDKLGDWRNEAPLPTARSYLAATALKGQLYALGGFDGTLGNRYLATVEKYCPLMDTWVSCSPLPSERSHLASAAYGNSIYVFGGYCSGAAVSYVDVYDVVTDEWKRGPCMPTARDSLAAAVLNGKFFALGGCTSGGVTSLASVESFDHRSGKWETETPMPTTRALLGAAVLNGRIFVVGGTTAYNCLNSVHR
;
A
#
# COMPACT_ATOMS: atom_id res chain seq x y z
N MET A 1 -42.23 2.65 68.41
CA MET A 1 -42.71 3.27 69.65
C MET A 1 -41.68 2.97 70.72
N VAL A 2 -41.02 3.87 71.44
CA VAL A 2 -40.85 5.34 71.49
C VAL A 2 -39.54 5.52 72.30
N HIS A 3 -38.91 6.69 72.13
CA HIS A 3 -37.85 7.29 72.96
C HIS A 3 -36.43 7.12 72.44
N ALA A 4 -35.52 8.08 72.63
CA ALA A 4 -35.49 9.54 72.69
C ALA A 4 -33.99 9.86 72.91
N MET A 5 -33.54 10.98 72.35
CA MET A 5 -32.26 11.73 72.52
C MET A 5 -31.55 11.55 73.88
N ASP A 6 -30.25 11.79 74.11
CA ASP A 6 -28.99 12.18 73.44
C ASP A 6 -27.96 12.18 74.61
N PRO A 7 -26.68 11.72 74.48
CA PRO A 7 -25.59 12.70 74.60
C PRO A 7 -24.23 12.31 73.94
N ASN A 8 -23.50 13.32 73.47
CA ASN A 8 -22.05 13.39 73.19
C ASN A 8 -21.55 13.29 71.72
N ARG A 9 -21.07 14.46 71.24
CA ARG A 9 -20.05 14.77 70.19
C ARG A 9 -18.98 13.68 69.90
N PRO A 10 -18.23 13.67 68.75
CA PRO A 10 -17.68 14.86 68.06
C PRO A 10 -17.60 14.82 66.51
N ALA A 11 -17.05 15.89 65.95
CA ALA A 11 -16.98 16.28 64.54
C ALA A 11 -16.13 15.40 63.60
N ARG A 12 -16.57 15.28 62.33
CA ARG A 12 -15.80 15.68 61.13
C ARG A 12 -16.62 15.51 59.84
N ASN A 13 -16.47 16.51 58.96
CA ASN A 13 -16.92 16.70 57.59
C ASN A 13 -17.28 15.45 56.75
N GLN A 14 -18.38 15.54 55.98
CA GLN A 14 -18.45 15.16 54.57
C GLN A 14 -19.80 15.52 53.88
N ILE A 15 -19.69 16.05 52.65
CA ILE A 15 -20.58 15.91 51.46
C ILE A 15 -21.89 16.75 51.37
N HIS A 16 -21.89 17.69 50.40
CA HIS A 16 -22.83 17.79 49.27
C HIS A 16 -22.15 18.68 48.20
N GLU A 17 -21.71 18.12 47.07
CA GLU A 17 -22.45 18.02 45.79
C GLU A 17 -22.72 19.37 45.11
N LYS A 18 -21.96 19.61 44.03
CA LYS A 18 -22.37 20.01 42.67
C LYS A 18 -21.10 20.36 41.87
N GLU A 19 -20.74 19.55 40.86
CA GLU A 19 -21.05 19.77 39.42
C GLU A 19 -20.43 21.10 38.92
N GLU A 20 -19.66 21.23 37.85
CA GLU A 20 -19.19 20.40 36.72
C GLU A 20 -18.08 21.20 36.02
N ASP A 21 -17.29 20.54 35.17
CA ASP A 21 -16.54 21.05 34.02
C ASP A 21 -15.33 22.01 34.19
N ALA A 22 -14.13 21.43 34.00
CA ALA A 22 -13.33 21.62 32.78
C ALA A 22 -11.98 20.88 32.89
N MET A 23 -11.84 19.80 32.12
CA MET A 23 -10.58 19.10 31.87
C MET A 23 -9.78 19.85 30.79
N MET A 24 -8.48 20.09 31.03
CA MET A 24 -7.44 20.18 30.00
C MET A 24 -6.13 19.70 30.62
N THR A 25 -5.75 18.45 30.35
CA THR A 25 -4.39 17.96 30.51
C THR A 25 -3.91 17.51 29.14
N ASP A 26 -3.10 18.34 28.48
CA ASP A 26 -2.30 17.94 27.33
C ASP A 26 -1.19 16.99 27.80
N TRP A 27 -1.29 15.73 27.36
CA TRP A 27 -0.22 14.74 27.44
C TRP A 27 0.28 14.47 26.02
N HIS A 28 1.55 14.80 25.78
CA HIS A 28 2.31 14.32 24.64
C HIS A 28 2.38 12.79 24.65
N MET A 29 2.03 12.15 23.53
CA MET A 29 2.45 10.79 23.24
C MET A 29 2.91 10.72 21.78
N GLU A 30 4.24 10.70 21.60
CA GLU A 30 4.87 10.19 20.40
C GLU A 30 4.36 8.76 20.15
N ARG A 31 3.84 8.46 18.95
CA ARG A 31 3.70 7.08 18.46
C ARG A 31 4.07 7.02 16.99
N GLU A 32 5.17 6.32 16.73
CA GLU A 32 5.56 5.79 15.43
C GLU A 32 4.47 4.86 14.87
N LEU A 33 4.21 4.97 13.56
CA LEU A 33 3.37 4.04 12.82
C LEU A 33 4.20 2.83 12.36
N SER A 34 3.93 1.69 12.99
CA SER A 34 4.07 0.35 12.42
C SER A 34 3.05 -0.56 13.11
N PHE A 35 2.07 -1.08 12.37
CA PHE A 35 1.13 -2.11 12.82
C PHE A 35 1.91 -3.38 13.25
N ALA A 36 1.69 -4.11 14.35
CA ALA A 36 0.60 -4.19 15.31
C ALA A 36 1.15 -4.65 16.71
N MET A 37 0.62 -4.11 17.82
CA MET A 37 0.68 -4.77 19.13
C MET A 37 -0.73 -5.20 19.54
N SER A 38 -0.86 -6.49 19.87
CA SER A 38 -1.96 -7.03 20.66
C SER A 38 -1.87 -6.45 22.07
N LEU A 39 -2.95 -5.83 22.56
CA LEU A 39 -3.09 -5.58 23.99
C LEU A 39 -3.47 -6.91 24.67
N HIS A 40 -2.53 -7.52 25.40
CA HIS A 40 -2.85 -8.44 26.48
C HIS A 40 -2.72 -7.70 27.80
N HIS A 41 -3.80 -7.61 28.56
CA HIS A 41 -3.70 -7.54 30.01
C HIS A 41 -4.85 -8.31 30.68
N ARG A 42 -4.48 -9.25 31.56
CA ARG A 42 -5.31 -9.73 32.67
C ARG A 42 -5.04 -8.84 33.88
N LEU A 43 -6.09 -8.25 34.43
CA LEU A 43 -6.34 -7.97 35.85
C LEU A 43 -7.87 -8.11 35.96
N GLY A 44 -8.48 -8.96 36.79
CA GLY A 44 -8.21 -9.17 38.21
C GLY A 44 -9.15 -8.28 39.02
N GLY A 45 -10.28 -8.82 39.48
CA GLY A 45 -11.08 -8.24 40.58
C GLY A 45 -12.20 -7.26 40.21
N ASN A 46 -13.44 -7.77 40.24
CA ASN A 46 -14.73 -7.12 40.51
C ASN A 46 -14.84 -5.59 40.47
N SER A 47 -15.34 -5.06 39.34
CA SER A 47 -16.38 -4.01 39.32
C SER A 47 -16.99 -3.74 37.93
N MET A 48 -16.79 -4.62 36.95
CA MET A 48 -17.22 -4.39 35.56
C MET A 48 -18.48 -5.19 35.22
N ALA A 49 -19.55 -4.97 35.97
CA ALA A 49 -20.85 -5.58 35.73
C ALA A 49 -21.98 -4.55 35.88
N ARG A 50 -21.97 -3.52 35.02
CA ARG A 50 -23.13 -2.71 34.59
C ARG A 50 -22.64 -1.48 33.79
N MET A 51 -22.21 -1.71 32.55
CA MET A 51 -22.25 -0.69 31.48
C MET A 51 -21.90 -1.39 30.15
N LEU A 52 -22.73 -2.33 29.75
CA LEU A 52 -22.74 -2.94 28.42
C LEU A 52 -24.20 -2.99 28.00
N GLN A 53 -24.69 -1.91 27.39
CA GLN A 53 -25.91 -1.88 26.57
C GLN A 53 -26.08 -0.44 26.03
N SER A 54 -25.25 -0.05 25.07
CA SER A 54 -25.73 0.86 24.04
C SER A 54 -25.19 0.37 22.69
N GLU A 55 -26.11 0.04 21.79
CA GLU A 55 -25.78 -0.28 20.39
C GLU A 55 -25.01 0.88 19.73
N GLU A 56 -25.16 2.10 20.25
CA GLU A 56 -24.44 3.28 19.80
C GLU A 56 -22.95 3.24 20.11
N LEU A 57 -22.51 2.79 21.29
CA LEU A 57 -21.08 2.61 21.58
C LEU A 57 -20.49 1.47 20.76
N CYS A 58 -21.25 0.38 20.55
CA CYS A 58 -20.82 -0.71 19.69
C CYS A 58 -20.70 -0.26 18.23
N ASN A 59 -21.66 0.53 17.73
CA ASN A 59 -21.64 1.12 16.39
C ASN A 59 -20.57 2.21 16.23
N LEU A 60 -20.25 2.95 17.30
CA LEU A 60 -19.19 3.95 17.31
C LEU A 60 -17.81 3.28 17.33
N VAL A 61 -17.63 2.24 18.15
CA VAL A 61 -16.42 1.40 18.19
C VAL A 61 -16.25 0.63 16.87
N CYS A 62 -17.32 0.13 16.26
CA CYS A 62 -17.31 -0.47 14.92
C CYS A 62 -17.07 0.55 13.79
N LYS A 63 -17.55 1.80 13.92
CA LYS A 63 -17.19 2.90 13.01
C LYS A 63 -15.73 3.34 13.17
N MET A 64 -15.17 3.20 14.39
CA MET A 64 -13.79 3.53 14.73
C MET A 64 -12.80 2.42 14.36
N ALA A 65 -13.23 1.15 14.38
CA ALA A 65 -12.46 0.00 13.94
C ALA A 65 -12.80 -0.34 12.49
N LYS A 66 -12.35 0.49 11.54
CA LYS A 66 -12.40 0.10 10.13
C LYS A 66 -11.55 -1.14 9.93
N THR A 67 -12.16 -2.21 9.45
CA THR A 67 -11.48 -3.42 9.00
C THR A 67 -10.48 -3.07 7.90
N PRO A 68 -9.23 -3.52 7.99
CA PRO A 68 -8.28 -3.39 6.90
C PRO A 68 -8.83 -4.06 5.63
N VAL A 69 -8.78 -3.35 4.50
CA VAL A 69 -9.26 -3.83 3.20
C VAL A 69 -8.14 -3.84 2.17
N LEU A 70 -8.25 -4.71 1.16
CA LEU A 70 -7.38 -4.65 -0.01
C LEU A 70 -8.00 -3.71 -1.02
N CYS A 71 -7.30 -2.66 -1.46
CA CYS A 71 -7.79 -1.81 -2.53
C CYS A 71 -7.03 -2.06 -3.83
N VAL A 72 -7.81 -2.20 -4.91
CA VAL A 72 -7.38 -2.36 -6.29
C VAL A 72 -7.69 -1.06 -7.01
N ILE A 73 -6.67 -0.42 -7.57
CA ILE A 73 -6.77 0.93 -8.11
C ILE A 73 -6.32 0.93 -9.57
N GLY A 74 -7.22 1.29 -10.46
CA GLY A 74 -6.96 1.40 -11.90
C GLY A 74 -6.75 0.07 -12.61
N GLY A 75 -5.80 0.04 -13.54
CA GLY A 75 -5.53 -1.13 -14.37
C GLY A 75 -6.09 -0.97 -15.78
N LYS A 76 -6.36 -2.10 -16.45
CA LYS A 76 -6.85 -2.10 -17.84
C LYS A 76 -8.10 -2.96 -17.98
N ASP A 77 -9.00 -2.53 -18.86
CA ASP A 77 -10.16 -3.33 -19.23
C ASP A 77 -9.75 -4.48 -20.15
N HIS A 78 -10.38 -5.64 -19.98
CA HIS A 78 -10.06 -6.82 -20.77
C HIS A 78 -10.51 -6.68 -22.23
N GLN A 79 -11.67 -6.07 -22.47
CA GLN A 79 -12.33 -6.03 -23.78
C GLN A 79 -11.83 -4.84 -24.60
N SER A 80 -11.83 -3.64 -24.03
CA SER A 80 -11.43 -2.43 -24.75
C SER A 80 -9.93 -2.17 -24.68
N ASN A 81 -9.22 -2.78 -23.72
CA ASN A 81 -7.82 -2.49 -23.39
C ASN A 81 -7.61 -1.02 -22.96
N ASP A 82 -8.67 -0.31 -22.58
CA ASP A 82 -8.57 1.05 -22.04
C ASP A 82 -8.08 1.04 -20.60
N SER A 83 -7.54 2.17 -20.17
CA SER A 83 -7.16 2.37 -18.77
C SER A 83 -8.40 2.58 -17.90
N ILE A 84 -8.38 2.03 -16.69
CA ILE A 84 -9.49 2.09 -15.74
C ILE A 84 -9.22 3.16 -14.69
N SER A 85 -10.26 3.87 -14.24
CA SER A 85 -10.22 4.79 -13.09
C SER A 85 -10.83 4.22 -11.82
N ALA A 86 -11.46 3.04 -11.90
CA ALA A 86 -12.14 2.41 -10.78
C ALA A 86 -11.21 2.13 -9.59
N VAL A 87 -11.81 2.22 -8.41
CA VAL A 87 -11.20 1.85 -7.14
C VAL A 87 -12.16 0.88 -6.46
N GLU A 88 -11.71 -0.36 -6.31
CA GLU A 88 -12.51 -1.43 -5.72
C GLU A 88 -11.76 -1.97 -4.52
N CYS A 89 -12.44 -2.13 -3.39
CA CYS A 89 -11.84 -2.68 -2.19
C CYS A 89 -12.53 -3.98 -1.79
N TYR A 90 -11.71 -4.93 -1.36
CA TYR A 90 -12.12 -6.25 -0.90
C TYR A 90 -11.94 -6.34 0.61
N GLU A 91 -13.03 -6.67 1.30
CA GLU A 91 -13.03 -6.98 2.73
C GLU A 91 -12.88 -8.50 2.91
N PRO A 92 -11.75 -9.00 3.46
CA PRO A 92 -11.52 -10.44 3.55
C PRO A 92 -12.48 -11.18 4.48
N ASP A 93 -12.94 -10.52 5.54
CA ASP A 93 -13.77 -11.15 6.57
C ASP A 93 -15.19 -11.44 6.04
N SER A 94 -15.77 -10.49 5.29
CA SER A 94 -17.07 -10.66 4.65
C SER A 94 -16.97 -11.26 3.23
N GLN A 95 -15.77 -11.29 2.66
CA GLN A 95 -15.48 -11.67 1.26
C GLN A 95 -16.26 -10.82 0.24
N ARG A 96 -16.49 -9.55 0.56
CA ARG A 96 -17.25 -8.64 -0.30
C ARG A 96 -16.37 -7.59 -0.94
N TRP A 97 -16.73 -7.28 -2.18
CA TRP A 97 -16.20 -6.11 -2.89
C TRP A 97 -17.15 -4.93 -2.70
N PHE A 98 -16.57 -3.74 -2.56
CA PHE A 98 -17.28 -2.47 -2.61
C PHE A 98 -16.44 -1.45 -3.37
N LYS A 99 -17.09 -0.39 -3.85
CA LYS A 99 -16.43 0.67 -4.63
C LYS A 99 -16.12 1.87 -3.75
N LEU A 100 -14.96 2.46 -3.99
CA LEU A 100 -14.60 3.79 -3.50
C LEU A 100 -14.70 4.82 -4.63
N PRO A 101 -14.65 6.12 -4.31
CA PRO A 101 -14.58 7.17 -5.32
C PRO A 101 -13.48 6.88 -6.36
N PRO A 102 -13.80 6.93 -7.67
CA PRO A 102 -12.84 6.59 -8.71
C PRO A 102 -11.71 7.63 -8.76
N MET A 103 -10.56 7.23 -9.29
CA MET A 103 -9.50 8.19 -9.63
C MET A 103 -10.04 9.25 -10.61
N PRO A 104 -9.65 10.52 -10.47
CA PRO A 104 -10.03 11.57 -11.42
C PRO A 104 -9.58 11.28 -12.86
N PHE A 105 -8.49 10.53 -13.01
CA PHE A 105 -7.95 10.13 -14.31
C PHE A 105 -7.70 8.61 -14.36
N PRO A 106 -8.16 7.92 -15.42
CA PRO A 106 -7.90 6.49 -15.62
C PRO A 106 -6.42 6.21 -15.86
N ARG A 107 -5.87 5.18 -15.21
CA ARG A 107 -4.44 4.88 -15.25
C ARG A 107 -4.16 3.39 -15.19
N ARG A 108 -3.13 2.96 -15.92
CA ARG A 108 -2.52 1.64 -15.83
C ARG A 108 -1.02 1.71 -15.68
N GLY A 109 -0.41 0.64 -15.21
CA GLY A 109 1.04 0.62 -14.93
C GLY A 109 1.45 1.69 -13.90
N LEU A 110 0.51 2.15 -13.07
CA LEU A 110 0.78 3.00 -11.92
C LEU A 110 1.36 2.13 -10.80
N ALA A 111 2.07 2.77 -9.87
CA ALA A 111 2.44 2.15 -8.61
C ALA A 111 1.57 2.70 -7.48
N ALA A 112 1.28 1.87 -6.47
CA ALA A 112 0.52 2.26 -5.30
C ALA A 112 1.31 1.94 -4.03
N ALA A 113 1.23 2.81 -3.03
CA ALA A 113 1.81 2.59 -1.72
C ALA A 113 0.92 3.21 -0.64
N ALA A 114 0.74 2.49 0.47
CA ALA A 114 0.11 3.04 1.66
C ALA A 114 1.17 3.76 2.50
N LEU A 115 0.89 5.01 2.86
CA LEU A 115 1.70 5.79 3.77
C LEU A 115 0.78 6.58 4.70
N ASP A 116 0.97 6.40 6.00
CA ASP A 116 0.10 6.92 7.06
C ASP A 116 -1.35 6.48 6.87
N ASP A 117 -2.30 7.41 6.82
CA ASP A 117 -3.74 7.15 6.61
C ASP A 117 -4.18 7.39 5.16
N ARG A 118 -3.24 7.25 4.22
CA ARG A 118 -3.44 7.51 2.80
C ARG A 118 -2.90 6.40 1.93
N VAL A 119 -3.59 6.15 0.82
CA VAL A 119 -3.04 5.43 -0.32
C VAL A 119 -2.58 6.45 -1.34
N TYR A 120 -1.33 6.34 -1.76
CA TYR A 120 -0.75 7.13 -2.83
C TYR A 120 -0.66 6.31 -4.09
N ILE A 121 -1.00 6.94 -5.22
CA ILE A 121 -0.83 6.41 -6.56
C ILE A 121 0.11 7.30 -7.34
N VAL A 122 1.12 6.67 -7.94
CA VAL A 122 2.30 7.35 -8.46
C VAL A 122 2.48 6.98 -9.93
N GLY A 123 2.53 8.00 -10.78
CA GLY A 123 2.79 7.86 -12.22
C GLY A 123 1.75 6.98 -12.93
N GLY A 124 2.26 6.13 -13.81
CA GLY A 124 1.46 5.30 -14.70
C GLY A 124 1.29 5.93 -16.07
N GLN A 125 0.40 5.35 -16.87
CA GLN A 125 0.14 5.82 -18.22
C GLN A 125 -1.35 5.70 -18.54
N TYR A 126 -1.74 6.46 -19.56
CA TYR A 126 -3.07 6.38 -20.14
C TYR A 126 -3.02 5.70 -21.51
N CYS A 127 -4.05 4.91 -21.77
CA CYS A 127 -4.40 4.42 -23.09
C CYS A 127 -5.91 4.39 -23.20
N GLY A 128 -6.41 4.99 -24.27
CA GLY A 128 -7.82 5.08 -24.61
C GLY A 128 -8.10 6.41 -25.29
N GLN A 129 -9.38 6.71 -25.45
CA GLN A 129 -9.86 8.01 -25.90
C GLN A 129 -10.35 8.82 -24.70
N TYR A 130 -9.70 9.96 -24.41
CA TYR A 130 -10.11 10.86 -23.33
C TYR A 130 -10.71 12.13 -23.91
N THR A 131 -11.94 12.46 -23.51
CA THR A 131 -12.53 13.78 -23.79
C THR A 131 -12.49 14.60 -22.51
N PRO A 132 -11.64 15.63 -22.42
CA PRO A 132 -11.59 16.49 -21.24
C PRO A 132 -12.93 17.18 -20.99
N PRO A 133 -13.29 17.47 -19.72
CA PRO A 133 -14.54 18.18 -19.38
C PRO A 133 -14.67 19.57 -20.03
N SER A 134 -13.56 20.16 -20.50
CA SER A 134 -13.48 21.50 -21.09
C SER A 134 -14.00 21.62 -22.54
N GLY A 135 -14.61 20.59 -23.11
CA GLY A 135 -15.14 20.63 -24.49
C GLY A 135 -14.07 20.66 -25.58
N THR A 136 -12.81 20.37 -25.23
CA THR A 136 -11.71 20.21 -26.18
C THR A 136 -11.82 18.89 -26.94
N ALA A 137 -11.26 18.84 -28.16
CA ALA A 137 -11.27 17.65 -29.00
C ALA A 137 -10.71 16.42 -28.25
N PRO A 138 -11.24 15.20 -28.54
CA PRO A 138 -10.77 13.98 -27.90
C PRO A 138 -9.25 13.79 -28.07
N ILE A 139 -8.57 13.53 -26.97
CA ILE A 139 -7.14 13.22 -26.96
C ILE A 139 -7.00 11.71 -27.18
N PHE A 140 -6.36 11.35 -28.30
CA PHE A 140 -5.91 9.98 -28.57
C PHE A 140 -4.48 9.81 -28.07
N CYS A 141 -4.32 9.48 -26.78
CA CYS A 141 -3.01 9.15 -26.23
C CYS A 141 -2.91 7.65 -26.06
N ARG A 142 -2.04 7.00 -26.84
CA ARG A 142 -1.58 5.65 -26.53
C ARG A 142 -0.27 5.74 -25.76
N TYR A 143 -0.25 5.17 -24.56
CA TYR A 143 0.97 4.92 -23.79
C TYR A 143 1.81 6.17 -23.50
N HIS A 144 1.19 7.24 -22.99
CA HIS A 144 1.93 8.39 -22.49
C HIS A 144 2.13 8.24 -20.98
N PRO A 145 3.36 8.01 -20.51
CA PRO A 145 3.65 8.05 -19.09
C PRO A 145 3.33 9.43 -18.53
N ASN A 146 2.79 9.46 -17.32
CA ASN A 146 2.42 10.68 -16.64
C ASN A 146 3.26 10.87 -15.38
N ALA A 147 3.35 12.12 -14.94
CA ALA A 147 4.00 12.51 -13.69
C ALA A 147 3.01 12.58 -12.51
N MET A 148 1.77 12.11 -12.68
CA MET A 148 0.70 12.41 -11.74
C MET A 148 0.85 11.63 -10.44
N VAL A 149 0.75 12.34 -9.32
CA VAL A 149 0.74 11.76 -7.98
C VAL A 149 -0.57 12.18 -7.32
N GLN A 150 -1.32 11.20 -6.82
CA GLN A 150 -2.56 11.47 -6.10
C GLN A 150 -2.61 10.64 -4.84
N SER A 151 -3.24 11.17 -3.80
CA SER A 151 -3.50 10.45 -2.57
C SER A 151 -4.99 10.39 -2.28
N PHE A 152 -5.41 9.29 -1.64
CA PHE A 152 -6.78 9.11 -1.15
C PHE A 152 -6.74 8.79 0.34
N SER A 153 -7.56 9.49 1.12
CA SER A 153 -7.82 9.17 2.52
C SER A 153 -9.31 8.88 2.68
N ASP A 154 -9.61 7.75 3.30
CA ASP A 154 -10.98 7.32 3.60
C ASP A 154 -11.70 8.21 4.63
N LYS A 155 -10.96 9.03 5.38
CA LYS A 155 -11.49 10.04 6.30
C LYS A 155 -11.99 11.27 5.55
N LEU A 156 -11.28 11.66 4.50
CA LEU A 156 -11.62 12.82 3.67
C LEU A 156 -12.59 12.46 2.55
N GLY A 157 -12.60 11.20 2.12
CA GLY A 157 -13.50 10.71 1.08
C GLY A 157 -13.15 11.17 -0.34
N ASP A 158 -12.07 11.94 -0.52
CA ASP A 158 -11.71 12.54 -1.80
C ASP A 158 -10.24 12.31 -2.18
N TRP A 159 -10.00 12.33 -3.50
CA TRP A 159 -8.68 12.31 -4.10
C TRP A 159 -8.03 13.70 -4.04
N ARG A 160 -6.77 13.74 -3.61
CA ARG A 160 -5.94 14.94 -3.62
C ARG A 160 -4.83 14.81 -4.66
N ASN A 161 -4.55 15.89 -5.37
CA ASN A 161 -3.33 16.00 -6.17
C ASN A 161 -2.16 16.39 -5.25
N GLU A 162 -1.08 15.62 -5.36
CA GLU A 162 0.20 15.92 -4.70
C GLU A 162 1.19 16.46 -5.75
N ALA A 163 2.37 16.90 -5.32
CA ALA A 163 3.41 17.33 -6.24
C ALA A 163 3.71 16.24 -7.28
N PRO A 164 3.77 16.61 -8.57
CA PRO A 164 4.03 15.65 -9.63
C PRO A 164 5.45 15.10 -9.53
N LEU A 165 5.64 13.87 -10.03
CA LEU A 165 6.97 13.31 -10.24
C LEU A 165 7.81 14.26 -11.11
N PRO A 166 9.07 14.54 -10.75
CA PRO A 166 9.97 15.29 -11.62
C PRO A 166 10.20 14.57 -12.96
N THR A 167 10.21 13.23 -12.95
CA THR A 167 10.32 12.40 -14.16
C THR A 167 9.03 11.60 -14.38
N ALA A 168 8.26 11.91 -15.42
CA ALA A 168 7.05 11.16 -15.80
C ALA A 168 7.39 9.70 -16.17
N ARG A 169 6.66 8.72 -15.61
CA ARG A 169 6.97 7.30 -15.82
C ARG A 169 5.81 6.35 -15.52
N SER A 170 5.79 5.23 -16.23
CA SER A 170 4.91 4.08 -16.00
C SER A 170 5.72 2.83 -15.67
N TYR A 171 5.05 1.78 -15.19
CA TYR A 171 5.65 0.50 -14.82
C TYR A 171 6.84 0.63 -13.85
N LEU A 172 6.79 1.66 -13.02
CA LEU A 172 7.65 1.88 -11.87
C LEU A 172 7.18 1.03 -10.68
N ALA A 173 8.02 0.95 -9.65
CA ALA A 173 7.59 0.53 -8.32
C ALA A 173 7.49 1.74 -7.38
N ALA A 174 6.61 1.63 -6.38
CA ALA A 174 6.51 2.61 -5.30
C ALA A 174 6.59 1.91 -3.94
N THR A 175 7.27 2.52 -2.98
CA THR A 175 7.40 1.96 -1.63
C THR A 175 7.39 3.07 -0.60
N ALA A 176 6.58 2.90 0.44
CA ALA A 176 6.62 3.76 1.61
C ALA A 176 7.64 3.23 2.61
N LEU A 177 8.51 4.10 3.11
CA LEU A 177 9.48 3.76 4.16
C LEU A 177 9.86 5.04 4.92
N LYS A 178 9.87 4.98 6.26
CA LYS A 178 10.26 6.10 7.14
C LYS A 178 9.54 7.43 6.85
N GLY A 179 8.23 7.38 6.65
CA GLY A 179 7.44 8.59 6.39
C GLY A 179 7.59 9.17 4.98
N GLN A 180 8.29 8.47 4.07
CA GLN A 180 8.58 8.92 2.71
C GLN A 180 8.07 7.92 1.68
N LEU A 181 7.75 8.40 0.49
CA LEU A 181 7.43 7.56 -0.67
C LEU A 181 8.60 7.55 -1.63
N TYR A 182 9.00 6.38 -2.10
CA TYR A 182 10.06 6.21 -3.07
C TYR A 182 9.47 5.70 -4.38
N ALA A 183 9.79 6.37 -5.48
CA ALA A 183 9.39 5.99 -6.82
C ALA A 183 10.62 5.49 -7.60
N LEU A 184 10.61 4.22 -7.98
CA LEU A 184 11.79 3.45 -8.40
C LEU A 184 11.67 2.97 -9.85
N GLY A 185 12.68 3.29 -10.66
CA GLY A 185 12.81 2.80 -12.04
C GLY A 185 11.63 3.20 -12.92
N GLY A 186 11.22 2.32 -13.84
CA GLY A 186 10.07 2.52 -14.71
C GLY A 186 10.44 2.82 -16.15
N PHE A 187 9.48 3.36 -16.89
CA PHE A 187 9.54 3.60 -18.33
C PHE A 187 8.98 4.98 -18.65
N ASP A 188 9.76 5.83 -19.32
CA ASP A 188 9.37 7.22 -19.60
C ASP A 188 8.60 7.40 -20.92
N GLY A 189 8.56 6.38 -21.77
CA GLY A 189 7.83 6.41 -23.04
C GLY A 189 8.29 7.50 -24.00
N THR A 190 9.46 8.11 -23.75
CA THR A 190 10.08 9.08 -24.65
C THR A 190 10.60 8.37 -25.91
N LEU A 191 10.91 9.15 -26.95
CA LEU A 191 11.49 8.63 -28.19
C LEU A 191 12.74 7.79 -27.86
N GLY A 192 12.66 6.48 -28.09
CA GLY A 192 13.71 5.53 -27.73
C GLY A 192 13.32 4.48 -26.68
N ASN A 193 12.09 4.52 -26.15
CA ASN A 193 11.56 3.52 -25.20
C ASN A 193 12.49 3.31 -23.99
N ARG A 194 12.85 4.40 -23.31
CA ARG A 194 13.90 4.37 -22.30
C ARG A 194 13.40 3.75 -20.98
N TYR A 195 14.12 2.75 -20.51
CA TYR A 195 14.00 2.29 -19.12
C TYR A 195 14.73 3.25 -18.20
N LEU A 196 14.22 3.42 -16.98
CA LEU A 196 14.79 4.37 -16.04
C LEU A 196 15.55 3.66 -14.94
N ALA A 197 16.71 4.23 -14.58
CA ALA A 197 17.37 3.98 -13.32
C ALA A 197 16.96 4.99 -12.23
N THR A 198 16.13 5.98 -12.58
CA THR A 198 15.74 7.10 -11.73
C THR A 198 15.10 6.63 -10.43
N VAL A 199 15.52 7.25 -9.32
CA VAL A 199 14.95 7.06 -7.99
C VAL A 199 14.69 8.44 -7.42
N GLU A 200 13.45 8.67 -7.00
CA GLU A 200 13.04 9.94 -6.39
C GLU A 200 12.23 9.62 -5.14
N LYS A 201 12.44 10.39 -4.08
CA LYS A 201 11.68 10.29 -2.84
C LYS A 201 10.82 11.52 -2.63
N TYR A 202 9.61 11.31 -2.11
CA TYR A 202 8.64 12.34 -1.81
C TYR A 202 8.48 12.49 -0.30
N CYS A 203 8.46 13.74 0.14
CA CYS A 203 8.15 14.12 1.51
C CYS A 203 6.71 14.66 1.56
N PRO A 204 5.74 13.93 2.14
CA PRO A 204 4.36 14.41 2.24
C PRO A 204 4.18 15.69 3.05
N LEU A 205 5.08 15.96 4.01
CA LEU A 205 5.03 17.17 4.84
C LEU A 205 5.40 18.43 4.06
N MET A 206 6.32 18.30 3.11
CA MET A 206 6.80 19.42 2.30
C MET A 206 6.12 19.49 0.93
N ASP A 207 5.43 18.43 0.52
CA ASP A 207 4.88 18.27 -0.83
C ASP A 207 5.96 18.46 -1.91
N THR A 208 7.11 17.80 -1.73
CA THR A 208 8.27 17.93 -2.62
C THR A 208 8.96 16.60 -2.89
N TRP A 209 9.49 16.47 -4.10
CA TRP A 209 10.34 15.36 -4.53
C TRP A 209 11.82 15.73 -4.48
N VAL A 210 12.66 14.75 -4.17
CA VAL A 210 14.13 14.86 -4.19
C VAL A 210 14.71 13.63 -4.89
N SER A 211 15.71 13.84 -5.74
CA SER A 211 16.44 12.74 -6.39
C SER A 211 17.30 11.97 -5.38
N CYS A 212 17.40 10.67 -5.56
CA CYS A 212 18.28 9.77 -4.80
C CYS A 212 19.32 9.13 -5.74
N SER A 213 20.23 8.34 -5.18
CA SER A 213 21.12 7.48 -5.95
C SER A 213 20.31 6.58 -6.90
N PRO A 214 20.69 6.53 -8.19
CA PRO A 214 19.95 5.76 -9.20
C PRO A 214 20.14 4.25 -8.99
N LEU A 215 19.18 3.46 -9.48
CA LEU A 215 19.28 2.01 -9.57
C LEU A 215 20.58 1.60 -10.30
N PRO A 216 21.25 0.51 -9.87
CA PRO A 216 22.44 0.01 -10.56
C PRO A 216 22.22 -0.43 -12.02
N SER A 217 20.96 -0.67 -12.41
CA SER A 217 20.58 -1.04 -13.77
C SER A 217 19.20 -0.48 -14.09
N GLU A 218 19.07 0.24 -15.21
CA GLU A 218 17.80 0.78 -15.67
C GLU A 218 16.80 -0.33 -15.97
N ARG A 219 15.57 -0.21 -15.46
CA ARG A 219 14.54 -1.23 -15.68
C ARG A 219 13.14 -0.73 -15.38
N SER A 220 12.18 -1.37 -16.01
CA SER A 220 10.74 -1.20 -15.76
C SER A 220 10.12 -2.51 -15.30
N HIS A 221 8.82 -2.53 -14.97
CA HIS A 221 8.08 -3.73 -14.58
C HIS A 221 8.71 -4.48 -13.39
N LEU A 222 9.39 -3.73 -12.53
CA LEU A 222 10.04 -4.18 -11.31
C LEU A 222 9.02 -4.20 -10.16
N ALA A 223 9.33 -4.98 -9.13
CA ALA A 223 8.61 -4.93 -7.86
C ALA A 223 9.54 -4.48 -6.75
N SER A 224 9.00 -3.87 -5.70
CA SER A 224 9.79 -3.47 -4.54
C SER A 224 9.06 -3.71 -3.23
N ALA A 225 9.84 -3.88 -2.16
CA ALA A 225 9.30 -3.97 -0.80
C ALA A 225 10.31 -3.44 0.22
N ALA A 226 9.80 -2.85 1.30
CA ALA A 226 10.63 -2.33 2.38
C ALA A 226 10.84 -3.37 3.50
N TYR A 227 12.03 -3.36 4.10
CA TYR A 227 12.34 -4.08 5.32
C TYR A 227 13.48 -3.41 6.08
N GLY A 228 13.27 -3.10 7.36
CA GLY A 228 14.24 -2.35 8.16
C GLY A 228 14.49 -0.96 7.56
N ASN A 229 15.75 -0.63 7.28
CA ASN A 229 16.16 0.63 6.66
C ASN A 229 16.32 0.53 5.13
N SER A 230 15.87 -0.56 4.52
CA SER A 230 16.18 -0.84 3.13
C SER A 230 14.94 -1.07 2.28
N ILE A 231 15.04 -0.67 1.02
CA ILE A 231 14.10 -1.02 -0.04
C ILE A 231 14.77 -2.06 -0.93
N TYR A 232 14.12 -3.20 -1.09
CA TYR A 232 14.55 -4.25 -1.98
C TYR A 232 13.80 -4.11 -3.29
N VAL A 233 14.53 -4.17 -4.40
CA VAL A 233 13.98 -4.10 -5.75
C VAL A 233 14.26 -5.40 -6.48
N PHE A 234 13.20 -6.07 -6.90
CA PHE A 234 13.21 -7.41 -7.47
C PHE A 234 12.89 -7.35 -8.96
N GLY A 235 13.73 -8.02 -9.75
CA GLY A 235 13.52 -8.28 -11.17
C GLY A 235 13.27 -7.03 -11.99
N GLY A 236 12.41 -7.19 -12.99
CA GLY A 236 12.07 -6.17 -13.98
C GLY A 236 12.59 -6.51 -15.37
N TYR A 237 12.35 -5.61 -16.30
CA TYR A 237 12.74 -5.72 -17.70
C TYR A 237 13.87 -4.74 -18.01
N CYS A 238 15.01 -5.27 -18.44
CA CYS A 238 16.25 -4.53 -18.73
C CYS A 238 16.87 -5.12 -20.00
N SER A 239 17.39 -4.26 -20.89
CA SER A 239 18.15 -4.68 -22.09
C SER A 239 17.47 -5.76 -22.95
N GLY A 240 16.13 -5.72 -23.04
CA GLY A 240 15.37 -6.67 -23.85
C GLY A 240 15.03 -8.01 -23.18
N ALA A 241 15.27 -8.16 -21.88
CA ALA A 241 14.96 -9.40 -21.15
C ALA A 241 14.47 -9.14 -19.72
N ALA A 242 13.74 -10.12 -19.18
CA ALA A 242 13.48 -10.20 -17.75
C ALA A 242 14.80 -10.50 -17.02
N VAL A 243 15.02 -9.86 -15.87
CA VAL A 243 16.23 -10.07 -15.05
C VAL A 243 15.89 -10.67 -13.69
N SER A 244 16.85 -11.37 -13.06
CA SER A 244 16.73 -11.93 -11.71
C SER A 244 17.31 -11.03 -10.62
N TYR A 245 17.68 -9.79 -10.98
CA TYR A 245 18.41 -8.89 -10.10
C TYR A 245 17.63 -8.56 -8.83
N VAL A 246 18.37 -8.48 -7.73
CA VAL A 246 17.87 -7.97 -6.44
C VAL A 246 18.81 -6.86 -6.02
N ASP A 247 18.36 -5.62 -6.13
CA ASP A 247 19.14 -4.48 -5.66
C ASP A 247 18.54 -3.98 -4.34
N VAL A 248 19.39 -3.70 -3.37
CA VAL A 248 19.00 -3.27 -2.02
C VAL A 248 19.49 -1.85 -1.82
N TYR A 249 18.55 -0.94 -1.62
CA TYR A 249 18.79 0.46 -1.37
C TYR A 249 18.73 0.74 0.12
N ASP A 250 19.80 1.30 0.69
CA ASP A 250 19.80 1.80 2.05
C ASP A 250 19.34 3.26 2.07
N VAL A 251 18.19 3.52 2.71
CA VAL A 251 17.61 4.88 2.69
C VAL A 251 18.32 5.86 3.61
N VAL A 252 19.20 5.39 4.49
CA VAL A 252 19.98 6.21 5.41
C VAL A 252 21.27 6.67 4.74
N THR A 253 21.95 5.77 4.02
CA THR A 253 23.21 6.11 3.33
C THR A 253 23.02 6.58 1.90
N ASP A 254 21.83 6.41 1.30
CA ASP A 254 21.57 6.69 -0.12
C ASP A 254 22.47 5.86 -1.04
N GLU A 255 22.66 4.59 -0.71
CA GLU A 255 23.54 3.68 -1.45
C GLU A 255 22.84 2.39 -1.85
N TRP A 256 23.32 1.80 -2.94
CA TRP A 256 22.84 0.53 -3.47
C TRP A 256 23.86 -0.58 -3.27
N LYS A 257 23.36 -1.77 -2.94
CA LYS A 257 24.13 -3.03 -3.00
C LYS A 257 23.37 -4.10 -3.77
N ARG A 258 24.09 -4.95 -4.49
CA ARG A 258 23.51 -6.13 -5.13
C ARG A 258 23.29 -7.22 -4.07
N GLY A 259 22.05 -7.67 -3.92
CA GLY A 259 21.68 -8.82 -3.10
C GLY A 259 21.75 -10.15 -3.89
N PRO A 260 21.44 -11.29 -3.23
CA PRO A 260 21.33 -12.58 -3.89
C PRO A 260 20.23 -12.55 -4.96
N CYS A 261 20.58 -12.85 -6.21
CA CYS A 261 19.62 -12.89 -7.32
C CYS A 261 18.50 -13.91 -7.08
N MET A 262 17.31 -13.62 -7.61
CA MET A 262 16.21 -14.59 -7.65
C MET A 262 16.61 -15.84 -8.44
N PRO A 263 16.11 -17.04 -8.09
CA PRO A 263 16.37 -18.24 -8.88
C PRO A 263 15.81 -18.15 -10.30
N THR A 264 14.67 -17.46 -10.47
CA THR A 264 14.05 -17.21 -11.76
C THR A 264 14.12 -15.72 -12.12
N ALA A 265 14.52 -15.39 -13.35
CA ALA A 265 14.43 -14.04 -13.89
C ALA A 265 12.98 -13.69 -14.23
N ARG A 266 12.50 -12.55 -13.74
CA ARG A 266 11.08 -12.17 -13.81
C ARG A 266 10.92 -10.68 -14.04
N ASP A 267 10.09 -10.30 -14.99
CA ASP A 267 9.49 -8.97 -15.07
C ASP A 267 7.98 -9.05 -14.77
N SER A 268 7.33 -7.90 -14.61
CA SER A 268 5.88 -7.79 -14.40
C SER A 268 5.38 -8.60 -13.20
N LEU A 269 6.26 -8.84 -12.23
CA LEU A 269 6.01 -9.56 -10.99
C LEU A 269 5.41 -8.64 -9.91
N ALA A 270 4.95 -9.23 -8.82
CA ALA A 270 4.67 -8.53 -7.58
C ALA A 270 5.60 -9.00 -6.47
N ALA A 271 5.83 -8.13 -5.48
CA ALA A 271 6.62 -8.45 -4.30
C ALA A 271 5.81 -8.16 -3.03
N ALA A 272 5.99 -8.98 -2.01
CA ALA A 272 5.40 -8.79 -0.69
C ALA A 272 6.40 -9.19 0.41
N VAL A 273 6.26 -8.61 1.60
CA VAL A 273 7.07 -8.95 2.78
C VAL A 273 6.16 -9.41 3.89
N LEU A 274 6.35 -10.65 4.36
CA LEU A 274 5.59 -11.24 5.45
C LEU A 274 6.56 -11.96 6.39
N ASN A 275 6.48 -11.67 7.69
CA ASN A 275 7.30 -12.29 8.74
C ASN A 275 8.82 -12.23 8.48
N GLY A 276 9.28 -11.15 7.83
CA GLY A 276 10.69 -10.94 7.48
C GLY A 276 11.19 -11.75 6.28
N LYS A 277 10.29 -12.44 5.56
CA LYS A 277 10.57 -13.11 4.29
C LYS A 277 9.96 -12.29 3.15
N PHE A 278 10.73 -12.07 2.10
CA PHE A 278 10.25 -11.48 0.85
C PHE A 278 9.67 -12.57 -0.03
N PHE A 279 8.65 -12.25 -0.81
CA PHE A 279 8.02 -13.17 -1.76
C PHE A 279 7.98 -12.50 -3.13
N ALA A 280 8.57 -13.15 -4.12
CA ALA A 280 8.46 -12.82 -5.53
C ALA A 280 7.33 -13.67 -6.14
N LEU A 281 6.29 -13.00 -6.64
CA LEU A 281 5.01 -13.61 -7.01
C LEU A 281 4.78 -13.46 -8.51
N GLY A 282 4.66 -14.57 -9.24
CA GLY A 282 4.29 -14.57 -10.65
C GLY A 282 5.30 -13.87 -11.54
N GLY A 283 4.81 -13.02 -12.44
CA GLY A 283 5.59 -12.31 -13.47
C GLY A 283 5.73 -13.12 -14.76
N CYS A 284 6.73 -12.78 -15.56
CA CYS A 284 7.07 -13.47 -16.81
C CYS A 284 8.58 -13.50 -17.08
N THR A 285 9.04 -14.50 -17.85
CA THR A 285 10.48 -14.76 -18.09
C THR A 285 11.00 -14.26 -19.43
N SER A 286 10.10 -13.96 -20.38
CA SER A 286 10.43 -13.68 -21.79
C SER A 286 9.73 -12.41 -22.28
N GLY A 287 9.83 -11.31 -21.53
CA GLY A 287 9.25 -10.02 -21.89
C GLY A 287 7.74 -10.05 -22.11
N GLY A 288 7.01 -10.76 -21.25
CA GLY A 288 5.55 -10.90 -21.36
C GLY A 288 5.02 -12.18 -22.03
N VAL A 289 5.86 -13.04 -22.63
CA VAL A 289 5.37 -14.22 -23.38
C VAL A 289 4.91 -15.37 -22.47
N THR A 290 5.64 -15.65 -21.39
CA THR A 290 5.34 -16.79 -20.49
C THR A 290 5.05 -16.30 -19.09
N SER A 291 3.76 -16.22 -18.73
CA SER A 291 3.33 -15.89 -17.36
C SER A 291 3.63 -17.01 -16.39
N LEU A 292 4.02 -16.66 -15.17
CA LEU A 292 4.42 -17.59 -14.12
C LEU A 292 3.34 -17.69 -13.04
N ALA A 293 3.18 -18.89 -12.50
CA ALA A 293 2.44 -19.13 -11.25
C ALA A 293 3.39 -19.34 -10.05
N SER A 294 4.69 -19.52 -10.32
CA SER A 294 5.67 -19.84 -9.30
C SER A 294 5.84 -18.68 -8.32
N VAL A 295 6.06 -19.06 -7.05
CA VAL A 295 6.37 -18.16 -5.96
C VAL A 295 7.74 -18.55 -5.43
N GLU A 296 8.61 -17.57 -5.27
CA GLU A 296 9.93 -17.73 -4.69
C GLU A 296 10.04 -16.80 -3.49
N SER A 297 10.65 -17.26 -2.41
CA SER A 297 10.76 -16.47 -1.20
C SER A 297 12.20 -16.34 -0.75
N PHE A 298 12.55 -15.17 -0.22
CA PHE A 298 13.88 -14.83 0.25
C PHE A 298 13.84 -14.50 1.73
N ASP A 299 14.52 -15.30 2.54
CA ASP A 299 14.74 -15.00 3.93
C ASP A 299 16.01 -14.15 4.08
N HIS A 300 15.81 -12.88 4.45
CA HIS A 300 16.90 -11.94 4.60
C HIS A 300 17.93 -12.37 5.65
N ARG A 301 17.53 -13.11 6.69
CA ARG A 301 18.44 -13.56 7.76
C ARG A 301 19.38 -14.66 7.29
N SER A 302 18.85 -15.63 6.54
CA SER A 302 19.65 -16.74 6.02
C SER A 302 20.31 -16.42 4.67
N GLY A 303 19.83 -15.40 3.96
CA GLY A 303 20.33 -15.02 2.64
C GLY A 303 19.98 -16.02 1.54
N LYS A 304 18.97 -16.88 1.76
CA LYS A 304 18.61 -17.96 0.84
C LYS A 304 17.26 -17.74 0.19
N TRP A 305 17.18 -18.17 -1.06
CA TRP A 305 15.95 -18.28 -1.82
C TRP A 305 15.38 -19.69 -1.69
N GLU A 306 14.06 -19.80 -1.59
CA GLU A 306 13.31 -21.04 -1.53
C GLU A 306 12.15 -21.01 -2.52
N THR A 307 11.83 -22.16 -3.11
CA THR A 307 10.63 -22.33 -3.93
C THR A 307 9.43 -22.57 -3.02
N GLU A 308 8.38 -21.78 -3.20
CA GLU A 308 7.14 -21.90 -2.44
C GLU A 308 6.04 -22.61 -3.25
N THR A 309 4.90 -22.85 -2.59
CA THR A 309 3.71 -23.35 -3.28
C THR A 309 3.27 -22.38 -4.38
N PRO A 310 3.08 -22.84 -5.62
CA PRO A 310 2.68 -21.97 -6.73
C PRO A 310 1.23 -21.48 -6.57
N MET A 311 0.93 -20.33 -7.19
CA MET A 311 -0.44 -19.83 -7.31
C MET A 311 -1.30 -20.79 -8.18
N PRO A 312 -2.63 -20.85 -7.97
CA PRO A 312 -3.53 -21.67 -8.80
C PRO A 312 -3.54 -21.29 -10.28
N THR A 313 -3.21 -20.05 -10.60
CA THR A 313 -3.18 -19.51 -11.97
C THR A 313 -1.90 -18.72 -12.21
N THR A 314 -1.41 -18.74 -13.45
CA THR A 314 -0.30 -17.89 -13.87
C THR A 314 -0.73 -16.43 -13.93
N ARG A 315 0.14 -15.50 -13.52
CA ARG A 315 -0.20 -14.07 -13.46
C ARG A 315 1.03 -13.20 -13.71
N ALA A 316 0.92 -12.26 -14.64
CA ALA A 316 1.82 -11.12 -14.80
C ALA A 316 1.03 -9.81 -14.59
N LEU A 317 1.70 -8.69 -14.36
CA LEU A 317 1.08 -7.37 -14.12
C LEU A 317 0.03 -7.42 -12.97
N LEU A 318 0.29 -8.26 -11.97
CA LEU A 318 -0.59 -8.51 -10.84
C LEU A 318 -0.36 -7.50 -9.71
N GLY A 319 -1.38 -7.29 -8.89
CA GLY A 319 -1.24 -6.63 -7.60
C GLY A 319 -1.00 -7.66 -6.49
N ALA A 320 -0.19 -7.31 -5.49
CA ALA A 320 -0.06 -8.08 -4.26
C ALA A 320 -0.01 -7.18 -3.04
N ALA A 321 -0.57 -7.65 -1.92
CA ALA A 321 -0.52 -6.94 -0.65
C ALA A 321 -0.60 -7.92 0.52
N VAL A 322 -0.06 -7.51 1.67
CA VAL A 322 -0.16 -8.27 2.92
C VAL A 322 -1.30 -7.72 3.75
N LEU A 323 -2.20 -8.61 4.17
CA LEU A 323 -3.35 -8.25 4.99
C LEU A 323 -3.62 -9.38 5.99
N ASN A 324 -3.79 -9.05 7.27
CA ASN A 324 -4.08 -10.01 8.34
C ASN A 324 -3.12 -11.22 8.35
N GLY A 325 -1.83 -10.97 8.12
CA GLY A 325 -0.78 -12.00 8.13
C GLY A 325 -0.79 -12.94 6.92
N ARG A 326 -1.45 -12.56 5.82
CA ARG A 326 -1.53 -13.34 4.57
C ARG A 326 -1.17 -12.48 3.38
N ILE A 327 -0.60 -13.10 2.35
CA ILE A 327 -0.31 -12.43 1.07
C ILE A 327 -1.52 -12.65 0.18
N PHE A 328 -2.12 -11.56 -0.29
CA PHE A 328 -3.15 -11.62 -1.30
C PHE A 328 -2.58 -11.21 -2.65
N VAL A 329 -2.96 -11.93 -3.70
CA VAL A 329 -2.68 -11.58 -5.09
C VAL A 329 -3.98 -11.33 -5.82
N VAL A 330 -4.03 -10.25 -6.59
CA VAL A 330 -5.26 -9.80 -7.26
C VAL A 330 -5.00 -9.48 -8.71
N GLY A 331 -5.90 -9.97 -9.57
CA GLY A 331 -5.92 -9.65 -10.98
C GLY A 331 -4.68 -10.10 -11.73
N GLY A 332 -4.18 -9.24 -12.61
CA GLY A 332 -3.10 -9.54 -13.55
C GLY A 332 -3.59 -10.17 -14.85
N THR A 333 -2.66 -10.62 -15.67
CA THR A 333 -2.92 -11.21 -16.99
C THR A 333 -2.26 -12.58 -17.13
N THR A 334 -2.96 -13.48 -17.81
CA THR A 334 -2.35 -14.67 -18.41
C THR A 334 -1.94 -14.36 -19.85
N ALA A 335 -1.45 -15.36 -20.59
CA ALA A 335 -1.23 -15.25 -22.03
C ALA A 335 -2.50 -14.92 -22.85
N TYR A 336 -3.69 -15.14 -22.29
CA TYR A 336 -4.96 -15.04 -23.02
C TYR A 336 -5.95 -14.04 -22.42
N ASN A 337 -5.98 -13.89 -21.08
CA ASN A 337 -7.06 -13.19 -20.39
C ASN A 337 -6.55 -12.23 -19.31
N CYS A 338 -7.32 -11.18 -19.03
CA CYS A 338 -7.19 -10.42 -17.79
C CYS A 338 -7.96 -11.15 -16.69
N LEU A 339 -7.38 -11.25 -15.51
CA LEU A 339 -7.96 -11.96 -14.36
C LEU A 339 -8.71 -10.96 -13.47
N ASN A 340 -9.84 -11.39 -12.92
CA ASN A 340 -10.60 -10.69 -11.89
C ASN A 340 -10.59 -11.45 -10.55
N SER A 341 -9.81 -12.53 -10.45
CA SER A 341 -9.74 -13.38 -9.27
C SER A 341 -8.71 -12.88 -8.25
N VAL A 342 -9.04 -13.08 -6.98
CA VAL A 342 -8.17 -12.90 -5.82
C VAL A 342 -7.77 -14.25 -5.24
N HIS A 343 -6.51 -14.41 -4.87
CA HIS A 343 -6.00 -15.56 -4.10
C HIS A 343 -5.30 -15.09 -2.84
N ARG A 344 -5.19 -15.98 -1.85
CA ARG A 344 -4.52 -15.79 -0.56
C ARG A 344 -3.48 -16.88 -0.33
#